data_AF-A0AAD2GBZ2-F1
#
_entry.id   AF-A0AAD2GBZ2-F1
#
_cell.length_a   1.000
_cell.length_b   1.000
_cell.length_c   1.000
_cell.angle_alpha   90.00
_cell.angle_beta   90.00
_cell.angle_gamma   90.00
#
_symmetry.space_group_name_H-M   'P 1'
#
loop_
_entity.id
_entity.type
_entity.pdbx_description
1 polymer ?
#
loop_
_entity_poly.entity_id
_entity_poly.type
_entity_poly.pdbx_seq_one_letter_code
_entity_poly.pdbx_strand_id
1 'polypeptide(L)'
;MSTSNKRKLWKPCFEYKVDYNDHFETPLCAYEDILPLLDLLNQNRKQHVIYDPYYCNGRVAVLLRQLGFDRTIHAKRDFYKDVEGNEVPEHDTLVTNPPYSENHKEKCIEFCIQQFQEEGRAFFLLMPNYVAAKSYFRTLLNDKGCMDDVAYVVPAIPYEYDHPEGTGHEIPPFNSLWFVGIGKQKIRLMQGTWNQQTGGAKFVTSLNELEKLSVISMQKRPNPKQRKKRRLQLQDVKVPVTKPNKQQKDSSSGTQPTTPNNSKKKSRYRDGKGKRTKKRF
;
A
#
# COMPACT_ATOMS: atom_id res chain seq x y z
N MET A 1 10.00 -40.06 1.41
CA MET A 1 9.13 -39.60 2.51
C MET A 1 9.21 -38.08 2.58
N SER A 2 8.13 -37.39 2.21
CA SER A 2 8.08 -35.91 2.19
C SER A 2 7.74 -35.41 3.59
N THR A 3 8.72 -34.85 4.29
CA THR A 3 8.50 -34.17 5.56
C THR A 3 7.75 -32.87 5.29
N SER A 4 6.43 -32.92 5.43
CA SER A 4 5.58 -31.72 5.49
C SER A 4 6.06 -30.86 6.66
N ASN A 5 6.89 -29.87 6.34
CA ASN A 5 7.39 -28.88 7.28
C ASN A 5 6.18 -28.04 7.71
N LYS A 6 5.50 -28.45 8.78
CA LYS A 6 4.36 -27.72 9.35
C LYS A 6 4.88 -26.34 9.75
N ARG A 7 4.66 -25.33 8.90
CA ARG A 7 4.98 -23.93 9.20
C ARG A 7 4.38 -23.62 10.57
N LYS A 8 5.24 -23.22 11.54
CA LYS A 8 4.80 -22.80 12.87
C LYS A 8 3.74 -21.72 12.69
N LEU A 9 2.59 -21.89 13.37
CA LEU A 9 1.53 -20.90 13.37
C LEU A 9 2.10 -19.59 13.94
N TRP A 10 2.00 -18.50 13.18
CA TRP A 10 2.42 -17.20 13.65
C TRP A 10 1.50 -16.79 14.80
N LYS A 11 2.08 -16.58 15.98
CA LYS A 11 1.37 -16.15 17.20
C LYS A 11 2.10 -14.95 17.80
N PRO A 12 2.14 -13.82 17.11
CA PRO A 12 2.70 -12.62 17.71
C PRO A 12 1.83 -12.24 18.90
N CYS A 13 2.45 -12.13 20.09
CA CYS A 13 1.82 -11.46 21.21
C CYS A 13 2.13 -9.96 21.04
N PHE A 14 1.07 -9.15 20.87
CA PHE A 14 1.11 -7.70 20.91
C PHE A 14 0.39 -7.25 22.17
N GLU A 15 0.93 -6.26 22.86
CA GLU A 15 0.33 -5.68 24.08
C GLU A 15 -0.82 -4.71 23.77
N TYR A 16 -1.14 -4.57 22.48
CA TYR A 16 -2.12 -3.65 21.92
C TYR A 16 -2.95 -4.34 20.84
N LYS A 17 -4.09 -3.73 20.52
CA LYS A 17 -5.02 -4.26 19.51
C LYS A 17 -4.37 -4.15 18.12
N VAL A 18 -4.42 -5.24 17.37
CA VAL A 18 -3.94 -5.30 15.98
C VAL A 18 -5.00 -5.91 15.08
N ASP A 19 -5.07 -5.48 13.81
CA ASP A 19 -5.83 -6.17 12.78
C ASP A 19 -4.91 -7.11 11.99
N TYR A 20 -5.35 -8.35 11.82
CA TYR A 20 -4.64 -9.36 11.05
C TYR A 20 -4.24 -8.85 9.65
N ASN A 21 -5.11 -8.08 9.00
CA ASN A 21 -4.91 -7.62 7.63
C ASN A 21 -3.97 -6.41 7.51
N ASP A 22 -3.40 -5.93 8.62
CA ASP A 22 -2.39 -4.87 8.60
C ASP A 22 -0.96 -5.42 8.67
N HIS A 23 -0.79 -6.73 8.87
CA HIS A 23 0.52 -7.33 9.06
C HIS A 23 1.19 -7.70 7.75
N PHE A 24 1.77 -6.70 7.11
CA PHE A 24 2.47 -6.83 5.85
C PHE A 24 3.85 -6.20 5.94
N GLU A 25 4.88 -6.97 5.62
CA GLU A 25 6.24 -6.46 5.55
C GLU A 25 6.46 -5.72 4.24
N THR A 26 7.02 -4.51 4.34
CA THR A 26 7.46 -3.71 3.21
C THR A 26 8.65 -4.38 2.51
N PRO A 27 8.72 -4.42 1.17
CA PRO A 27 9.85 -5.00 0.45
C PRO A 27 11.06 -4.06 0.43
N LEU A 28 12.27 -4.61 0.21
CA LEU A 28 13.51 -3.83 0.12
C LEU A 28 13.43 -2.73 -0.94
N CYS A 29 12.89 -3.05 -2.12
CA CYS A 29 12.79 -2.11 -3.23
C CYS A 29 11.98 -0.84 -2.90
N ALA A 30 11.01 -0.92 -1.98
CA ALA A 30 10.28 0.26 -1.54
C ALA A 30 11.18 1.24 -0.77
N TYR A 31 12.12 0.73 0.03
CA TYR A 31 13.11 1.57 0.71
C TYR A 31 14.18 2.08 -0.25
N GLU A 32 14.60 1.28 -1.23
CA GLU A 32 15.54 1.69 -2.28
C GLU A 32 15.02 2.90 -3.06
N ASP A 33 13.72 2.91 -3.38
CA ASP A 33 13.07 4.01 -4.11
C ASP A 33 13.11 5.35 -3.37
N ILE A 34 13.27 5.38 -2.05
CA ILE A 34 13.36 6.63 -1.27
C ILE A 34 14.79 6.98 -0.83
N LEU A 35 15.78 6.14 -1.13
CA LEU A 35 17.17 6.37 -0.73
C LEU A 35 17.72 7.74 -1.16
N PRO A 36 17.51 8.22 -2.40
CA PRO A 36 18.07 9.51 -2.79
C PRO A 36 17.51 10.68 -1.96
N LEU A 37 16.29 10.55 -1.43
CA LEU A 37 15.67 11.54 -0.56
C LEU A 37 16.19 11.44 0.88
N LEU A 38 16.43 10.23 1.37
CA LEU A 38 17.06 10.03 2.68
C LEU A 38 18.51 10.56 2.68
N ASP A 39 19.27 10.31 1.62
CA ASP A 39 20.63 10.84 1.45
C ASP A 39 20.68 12.36 1.37
N LEU A 40 19.66 12.98 0.79
CA LEU A 40 19.51 14.43 0.79
C LEU A 40 19.34 14.98 2.21
N LEU A 41 18.59 14.28 3.06
CA LEU A 41 18.36 14.68 4.45
C LEU A 41 19.63 14.50 5.29
N ASN A 42 20.33 13.39 5.10
CA ASN A 42 21.59 13.11 5.77
C ASN A 42 22.46 12.18 4.94
N GLN A 43 23.59 12.69 4.42
CA GLN A 43 24.54 11.91 3.63
C GLN A 43 25.26 10.83 4.46
N ASN A 44 25.32 10.99 5.79
CA ASN A 44 25.89 10.00 6.69
C ASN A 44 24.79 9.10 7.27
N ARG A 45 24.37 8.11 6.49
CA ARG A 45 23.32 7.14 6.87
C ARG A 45 23.52 6.49 8.24
N LYS A 46 24.78 6.29 8.68
CA LYS A 46 25.10 5.70 9.99
C LYS A 46 24.72 6.58 11.18
N GLN A 47 24.65 7.88 10.98
CA GLN A 47 24.25 8.84 12.01
C GLN A 47 22.76 9.21 11.91
N HIS A 48 22.15 8.98 10.74
CA HIS A 48 20.74 9.26 10.51
C HIS A 48 19.84 8.32 11.32
N VAL A 49 19.09 8.88 12.26
CA VAL A 49 18.15 8.15 13.12
C VAL A 49 16.80 8.04 12.43
N ILE A 50 16.46 6.83 11.96
CA ILE A 50 15.16 6.53 11.36
C ILE A 50 14.24 5.91 12.41
N TYR A 51 13.00 6.40 12.49
CA TYR A 51 11.95 5.82 13.33
C TYR A 51 10.86 5.16 12.48
N ASP A 52 10.57 3.88 12.76
CA ASP A 52 9.37 3.19 12.26
C ASP A 52 8.49 2.77 13.44
N PRO A 53 7.37 3.48 13.70
CA PRO A 53 6.50 3.24 14.85
C PRO A 53 5.67 1.96 14.77
N TYR A 54 5.49 1.36 13.59
CA TYR A 54 4.52 0.27 13.41
C TYR A 54 5.22 -1.09 13.28
N TYR A 55 5.07 -1.91 14.31
CA TYR A 55 5.73 -3.21 14.36
C TYR A 55 4.91 -4.34 13.73
N CYS A 56 5.48 -5.00 12.72
CA CYS A 56 4.98 -6.26 12.18
C CYS A 56 5.82 -7.45 12.70
N ASN A 57 6.85 -7.89 11.98
CA ASN A 57 7.79 -8.93 12.41
C ASN A 57 9.20 -8.40 12.73
N GLY A 58 9.50 -7.14 12.39
CA GLY A 58 10.79 -6.50 12.64
C GLY A 58 11.70 -6.37 11.41
N ARG A 59 11.27 -6.80 10.21
CA ARG A 59 12.13 -6.85 9.01
C ARG A 59 12.63 -5.47 8.57
N VAL A 60 11.87 -4.40 8.79
CA VAL A 60 12.27 -3.04 8.41
C VAL A 60 13.65 -2.65 8.96
N ALA A 61 13.96 -2.96 10.22
CA ALA A 61 15.24 -2.64 10.83
C ALA A 61 16.40 -3.39 10.17
N VAL A 62 16.17 -4.61 9.69
CA VAL A 62 17.16 -5.39 8.95
C VAL A 62 17.40 -4.77 7.57
N LEU A 63 16.33 -4.42 6.85
CA LEU A 63 16.43 -3.83 5.51
C LEU A 63 17.09 -2.45 5.55
N LEU A 64 16.71 -1.57 6.47
CA LEU A 64 17.32 -0.25 6.61
C LEU A 64 18.80 -0.35 7.00
N ARG A 65 19.18 -1.32 7.84
CA ARG A 65 20.60 -1.60 8.13
C ARG A 65 21.37 -2.08 6.89
N GLN A 66 20.77 -2.94 6.06
CA GLN A 66 21.38 -3.36 4.78
C GLN A 66 21.63 -2.16 3.85
N LEU A 67 20.80 -1.12 3.95
CA LEU A 67 20.95 0.13 3.22
C LEU A 67 21.91 1.14 3.89
N GLY A 68 22.52 0.79 5.03
CA GLY A 68 23.51 1.61 5.72
C GLY A 68 22.99 2.49 6.86
N PHE A 69 21.71 2.35 7.23
CA PHE A 69 21.14 3.03 8.39
C PHE A 69 21.34 2.20 9.65
N ASP A 70 22.43 2.46 10.36
CA ASP A 70 22.79 1.73 11.59
C ASP A 70 21.84 2.07 12.77
N ARG A 71 21.19 3.24 12.72
CA ARG A 71 20.32 3.79 13.77
C ARG A 71 18.85 3.76 13.37
N THR A 72 18.25 2.57 13.40
CA THR A 72 16.80 2.43 13.24
C THR A 72 16.13 2.15 14.59
N ILE A 73 15.22 3.02 15.00
CA ILE A 73 14.35 2.82 16.15
C ILE A 73 13.09 2.10 15.65
N HIS A 74 13.00 0.81 15.98
CA HIS A 74 11.87 -0.03 15.61
C HIS A 74 11.65 -1.09 16.68
N ALA A 75 10.58 -0.93 17.46
CA ALA A 75 10.27 -1.78 18.60
C ALA A 75 8.79 -2.12 18.62
N LYS A 76 8.44 -3.24 19.25
CA LYS A 76 7.05 -3.67 19.44
C LYS A 76 6.40 -2.84 20.56
N ARG A 77 6.18 -1.55 20.29
CA ARG A 77 5.54 -0.57 21.17
C ARG A 77 4.22 -0.12 20.55
N ASP A 78 3.30 0.32 21.40
CA ASP A 78 2.07 0.94 20.95
C ASP A 78 2.33 2.40 20.61
N PHE A 79 2.45 2.70 19.32
CA PHE A 79 2.71 4.05 18.83
C PHE A 79 1.75 5.11 19.38
N TYR A 80 0.46 4.80 19.52
CA TYR A 80 -0.49 5.81 19.98
C TYR A 80 -0.35 6.10 21.46
N LYS A 81 0.00 5.08 22.26
CA LYS A 81 0.37 5.31 23.67
C LYS A 81 1.66 6.11 23.78
N ASP A 82 2.64 5.84 22.92
CA ASP A 82 3.88 6.63 22.88
C ASP A 82 3.58 8.10 22.58
N VAL A 83 2.65 8.39 21.65
CA VAL A 83 2.20 9.76 21.35
C VAL A 83 1.46 10.39 22.53
N GLU A 84 0.48 9.69 23.12
CA GLU A 84 -0.30 10.19 24.26
C GLU A 84 0.56 10.43 25.52
N GLY A 85 1.59 9.60 25.72
CA GLY A 85 2.52 9.69 26.82
C GLY A 85 3.70 10.65 26.61
N ASN A 86 3.83 11.25 25.42
CA ASN A 86 5.04 11.98 25.01
C ASN A 86 6.32 11.13 25.12
N GLU A 87 6.21 9.84 24.81
CA GLU A 87 7.30 8.85 24.85
C GLU A 87 7.82 8.48 23.46
N VAL A 88 7.42 9.22 22.43
CA VAL A 88 7.97 9.09 21.08
C VAL A 88 9.48 9.34 21.14
N PRO A 89 10.31 8.42 20.65
CA PRO A 89 11.76 8.58 20.69
C PRO A 89 12.22 9.75 19.82
N GLU A 90 13.31 10.40 20.22
CA GLU A 90 13.99 11.40 19.38
C GLU A 90 14.55 10.74 18.11
N HIS A 91 14.28 11.35 16.96
CA HIS A 91 14.68 10.84 15.65
C HIS A 91 14.74 11.96 14.62
N ASP A 92 15.48 11.75 13.53
CA ASP A 92 15.60 12.73 12.44
C ASP A 92 14.47 12.57 11.42
N THR A 93 14.03 11.34 11.17
CA THR A 93 13.08 11.04 10.09
C THR A 93 12.20 9.85 10.44
N LEU A 94 10.89 10.00 10.25
CA LEU A 94 9.92 8.92 10.38
C LEU A 94 9.74 8.23 9.03
N VAL A 95 10.00 6.93 8.95
CA VAL A 95 9.81 6.13 7.73
C VAL A 95 8.95 4.92 8.07
N THR A 96 7.76 4.82 7.49
CA THR A 96 6.85 3.73 7.84
C THR A 96 5.86 3.36 6.74
N ASN A 97 5.35 2.13 6.83
CA ASN A 97 4.19 1.63 6.12
C ASN A 97 3.06 1.43 7.16
N PRO A 98 2.23 2.45 7.43
CA PRO A 98 1.30 2.40 8.53
C PRO A 98 0.20 1.36 8.29
N PRO A 99 -0.47 0.85 9.35
CA PRO A 99 -1.68 0.05 9.21
C PRO A 99 -2.73 0.77 8.37
N TYR A 100 -3.48 0.02 7.56
CA TYR A 100 -4.50 0.59 6.67
C TYR A 100 -5.92 0.37 7.16
N SER A 101 -6.12 -0.44 8.21
CA SER A 101 -7.40 -0.55 8.89
C SER A 101 -7.76 0.74 9.66
N GLU A 102 -9.03 0.82 10.07
CA GLU A 102 -9.57 1.90 10.92
C GLU A 102 -9.11 3.31 10.47
N ASN A 103 -8.73 4.17 11.42
CA ASN A 103 -8.25 5.53 11.20
C ASN A 103 -6.71 5.66 11.32
N HIS A 104 -5.97 4.55 11.23
CA HIS A 104 -4.52 4.54 11.43
C HIS A 104 -3.78 5.50 10.48
N LYS A 105 -4.17 5.52 9.20
CA LYS A 105 -3.64 6.44 8.17
C LYS A 105 -3.82 7.90 8.56
N GLU A 106 -5.03 8.27 8.99
CA GLU A 106 -5.38 9.65 9.36
C GLU A 106 -4.54 10.11 10.55
N LYS A 107 -4.52 9.31 11.63
CA LYS A 107 -3.70 9.61 12.82
C LYS A 107 -2.21 9.70 12.52
N CYS A 108 -1.69 8.81 11.68
CA CYS A 108 -0.26 8.81 11.31
C CYS A 108 0.10 10.07 10.51
N ILE A 109 -0.74 10.45 9.55
CA ILE A 109 -0.56 11.68 8.77
C ILE A 109 -0.63 12.91 9.69
N GLU A 110 -1.62 12.99 10.57
CA GLU A 110 -1.78 14.10 11.53
C GLU A 110 -0.54 14.27 12.39
N PHE A 111 -0.05 13.18 12.97
CA PHE A 111 1.19 13.17 13.76
C PHE A 111 2.39 13.66 12.93
N CYS A 112 2.59 13.11 11.73
CA CYS A 112 3.74 13.46 10.89
C CYS A 112 3.72 14.94 10.47
N ILE A 113 2.55 15.46 10.09
CA ILE A 113 2.41 16.87 9.70
C ILE A 113 2.64 17.78 10.91
N GLN A 114 2.10 17.42 12.08
CA GLN A 114 2.33 18.19 13.30
C GLN A 114 3.83 18.28 13.64
N GLN A 115 4.51 17.13 13.68
CA GLN A 115 5.95 17.06 13.97
C GLN A 115 6.81 17.77 12.92
N PHE A 116 6.41 17.71 11.65
CA PHE A 116 7.06 18.47 10.59
C PHE A 116 6.92 19.98 10.80
N GLN A 117 5.75 20.46 11.23
CA GLN A 117 5.54 21.90 11.48
C GLN A 117 6.24 22.41 12.73
N GLU A 118 6.22 21.63 13.81
CA GLU A 118 6.75 22.03 15.11
C GLU A 118 8.28 21.90 15.16
N GLU A 119 8.82 20.85 14.54
CA GLU A 119 10.23 20.46 14.71
C GLU A 119 10.99 20.30 13.39
N GLY A 120 10.31 20.42 12.24
CA GLY A 120 10.94 20.18 10.93
C GLY A 120 11.28 18.72 10.66
N ARG A 121 10.74 17.77 11.43
CA ARG A 121 11.00 16.32 11.27
C ARG A 121 10.43 15.81 9.95
N ALA A 122 11.31 15.31 9.09
CA ALA A 122 10.91 14.74 7.82
C ALA A 122 10.15 13.43 7.99
N PHE A 123 9.27 13.11 7.04
CA PHE A 123 8.51 11.86 7.07
C PHE A 123 8.33 11.22 5.70
N PHE A 124 8.24 9.89 5.70
CA PHE A 124 8.01 9.03 4.55
C PHE A 124 6.94 8.01 4.91
N LEU A 125 5.75 8.17 4.33
CA LEU A 125 4.61 7.29 4.58
C LEU A 125 4.28 6.48 3.32
N LEU A 126 4.43 5.17 3.38
CA LEU A 126 4.03 4.29 2.30
C LEU A 126 2.54 3.99 2.42
N MET A 127 1.73 4.58 1.56
CA MET A 127 0.26 4.48 1.65
C MET A 127 -0.37 4.15 0.30
N PRO A 128 -1.63 3.68 0.28
CA PRO A 128 -2.35 3.47 -0.97
C PRO A 128 -2.47 4.79 -1.74
N ASN A 129 -2.23 4.74 -3.05
CA ASN A 129 -2.26 5.91 -3.93
C ASN A 129 -3.53 6.76 -3.82
N TYR A 130 -4.69 6.14 -3.55
CA TYR A 130 -5.96 6.83 -3.43
C TYR A 130 -5.98 7.84 -2.27
N VAL A 131 -5.10 7.72 -1.28
CA VAL A 131 -5.00 8.63 -0.12
C VAL A 131 -4.70 10.06 -0.58
N ALA A 132 -3.89 10.23 -1.62
CA ALA A 132 -3.54 11.55 -2.17
C ALA A 132 -4.78 12.33 -2.65
N ALA A 133 -5.80 11.63 -3.13
CA ALA A 133 -7.06 12.23 -3.59
C ALA A 133 -8.11 12.40 -2.48
N LYS A 134 -7.85 11.98 -1.23
CA LYS A 134 -8.82 12.07 -0.13
C LYS A 134 -8.92 13.48 0.43
N SER A 135 -10.14 13.88 0.77
CA SER A 135 -10.40 15.20 1.33
C SER A 135 -9.71 15.41 2.68
N TYR A 136 -9.70 14.42 3.58
CA TYR A 136 -9.06 14.58 4.90
C TYR A 136 -7.59 14.97 4.77
N PHE A 137 -6.86 14.33 3.86
CA PHE A 137 -5.44 14.60 3.64
C PHE A 137 -5.24 16.00 3.05
N ARG A 138 -6.04 16.35 2.04
CA ARG A 138 -5.96 17.65 1.35
C ARG A 138 -6.35 18.81 2.24
N THR A 139 -7.43 18.66 3.01
CA THR A 139 -7.89 19.66 3.98
C THR A 139 -6.82 19.86 5.03
N LEU A 140 -6.26 18.78 5.58
CA LEU A 140 -5.19 18.89 6.57
C LEU A 140 -3.96 19.63 6.03
N LEU A 141 -3.44 19.29 4.85
CA LEU A 141 -2.32 20.01 4.23
C LEU A 141 -2.63 21.49 3.97
N ASN A 142 -3.85 21.79 3.53
CA ASN A 142 -4.29 23.15 3.25
C ASN A 142 -4.41 24.00 4.53
N ASP A 143 -5.07 23.46 5.55
CA ASP A 143 -5.29 24.15 6.83
C ASP A 143 -3.97 24.40 7.56
N LYS A 144 -2.99 23.52 7.36
CA LYS A 144 -1.63 23.64 7.88
C LYS A 144 -0.69 24.44 6.96
N GLY A 145 -1.13 24.84 5.77
CA GLY A 145 -0.31 25.61 4.83
C GLY A 145 0.93 24.88 4.31
N CYS A 146 0.96 23.54 4.36
CA CYS A 146 2.11 22.71 4.02
C CYS A 146 1.92 21.90 2.73
N MET A 147 1.00 22.32 1.86
CA MET A 147 0.72 21.65 0.58
C MET A 147 1.98 21.52 -0.30
N ASP A 148 2.82 22.54 -0.32
CA ASP A 148 4.07 22.57 -1.11
C ASP A 148 5.25 21.88 -0.40
N ASP A 149 5.05 21.39 0.82
CA ASP A 149 6.09 20.70 1.62
C ASP A 149 6.05 19.18 1.48
N VAL A 150 5.04 18.67 0.77
CA VAL A 150 4.83 17.24 0.53
C VAL A 150 4.96 16.90 -0.95
N ALA A 151 5.75 15.87 -1.24
CA ALA A 151 5.90 15.26 -2.56
C ALA A 151 5.56 13.78 -2.52
N TYR A 152 5.66 13.11 -3.67
CA TYR A 152 5.33 11.72 -3.85
C TYR A 152 6.45 10.97 -4.57
N VAL A 153 6.73 9.74 -4.14
CA VAL A 153 7.55 8.79 -4.91
C VAL A 153 6.66 7.67 -5.42
N VAL A 154 6.50 7.63 -6.73
CA VAL A 154 5.68 6.63 -7.44
C VAL A 154 6.62 5.52 -7.91
N PRO A 155 6.44 4.26 -7.46
CA PRO A 155 7.31 3.19 -7.90
C PRO A 155 7.16 2.90 -9.40
N ALA A 156 8.24 2.45 -10.03
CA ALA A 156 8.20 1.98 -11.42
C ALA A 156 7.35 0.71 -11.57
N ILE A 157 7.38 -0.16 -10.55
CA ILE A 157 6.67 -1.44 -10.49
C ILE A 157 5.92 -1.49 -9.15
N PRO A 158 4.64 -1.92 -9.10
CA PRO A 158 3.91 -2.03 -7.85
C PRO A 158 4.64 -2.88 -6.81
N TYR A 159 4.67 -2.42 -5.56
CA TYR A 159 5.30 -3.17 -4.47
C TYR A 159 4.52 -4.44 -4.12
N GLU A 160 5.25 -5.52 -3.88
CA GLU A 160 4.72 -6.77 -3.34
C GLU A 160 5.03 -6.86 -1.84
N TYR A 161 4.02 -7.25 -1.07
CA TYR A 161 4.08 -7.27 0.39
C TYR A 161 3.97 -8.68 0.94
N ASP A 162 4.76 -8.97 1.96
CA ASP A 162 4.77 -10.30 2.58
C ASP A 162 3.98 -10.30 3.88
N HIS A 163 2.94 -11.13 3.94
CA HIS A 163 2.30 -11.43 5.22
C HIS A 163 3.14 -12.47 5.99
N PRO A 164 3.38 -12.33 7.31
CA PRO A 164 4.18 -13.27 8.10
C PRO A 164 3.71 -14.73 8.03
N GLU A 165 2.42 -14.96 7.82
CA GLU A 165 1.84 -16.31 7.63
C GLU A 165 1.83 -16.80 6.17
N GLY A 166 2.25 -15.98 5.21
CA GLY A 166 2.12 -16.26 3.78
C GLY A 166 0.67 -16.29 3.30
N THR A 167 -0.23 -15.57 3.98
CA THR A 167 -1.68 -15.53 3.72
C THR A 167 -2.12 -14.27 2.95
N GLY A 168 -1.16 -13.56 2.33
CA GLY A 168 -1.41 -12.42 1.47
C GLY A 168 -2.16 -12.77 0.19
N HIS A 169 -2.74 -11.76 -0.45
CA HIS A 169 -3.21 -11.89 -1.83
C HIS A 169 -2.00 -11.91 -2.77
N GLU A 170 -2.06 -12.71 -3.85
CA GLU A 170 -1.03 -12.71 -4.91
C GLU A 170 -0.86 -11.32 -5.54
N ILE A 171 -1.92 -10.52 -5.56
CA ILE A 171 -1.91 -9.14 -6.07
C ILE A 171 -2.51 -8.23 -5.00
N PRO A 172 -1.78 -7.18 -4.55
CA PRO A 172 -2.33 -6.18 -3.64
C PRO A 172 -3.60 -5.54 -4.21
N PRO A 173 -4.62 -5.23 -3.38
CA PRO A 173 -5.87 -4.65 -3.86
C PRO A 173 -5.75 -3.18 -4.29
N PHE A 174 -4.57 -2.58 -4.15
CA PHE A 174 -4.24 -1.19 -4.48
C PHE A 174 -2.75 -1.08 -4.83
N ASN A 175 -2.41 -0.02 -5.57
CA ASN A 175 -1.02 0.42 -5.69
C ASN A 175 -0.72 1.38 -4.54
N SER A 176 0.51 1.33 -4.05
CA SER A 176 1.04 2.22 -3.03
C SER A 176 2.07 3.16 -3.63
N LEU A 177 2.31 4.27 -2.93
CA LEU A 177 3.35 5.25 -3.23
C LEU A 177 3.79 5.90 -1.92
N TRP A 178 4.99 6.49 -1.91
CA TRP A 178 5.46 7.23 -0.74
C TRP A 178 4.90 8.65 -0.74
N PHE A 179 4.44 9.09 0.41
CA PHE A 179 4.12 10.47 0.73
C PHE A 179 5.30 11.02 1.52
N VAL A 180 5.93 12.07 1.01
CA VAL A 180 7.23 12.54 1.50
C VAL A 180 7.14 13.98 1.95
N GLY A 181 7.20 14.22 3.26
CA GLY A 181 7.28 15.56 3.84
C GLY A 181 8.73 15.93 4.14
N ILE A 182 9.33 16.76 3.28
CA ILE A 182 10.74 17.21 3.41
C ILE A 182 10.92 18.71 3.24
N GLY A 183 9.82 19.42 2.95
CA GLY A 183 9.80 20.88 2.76
C GLY A 183 10.05 21.31 1.32
N LYS A 184 9.39 22.41 0.93
CA LYS A 184 9.37 22.93 -0.45
C LYS A 184 10.75 23.14 -1.07
N GLN A 185 11.73 23.58 -0.28
CA GLN A 185 13.08 23.85 -0.80
C GLN A 185 13.80 22.56 -1.20
N LYS A 186 13.70 21.52 -0.35
CA LYS A 186 14.29 20.21 -0.64
C LYS A 186 13.57 19.54 -1.81
N ILE A 187 12.25 19.67 -1.89
CA ILE A 187 11.44 19.19 -3.03
C ILE A 187 11.93 19.82 -4.35
N ARG A 188 12.10 21.14 -4.40
CA ARG A 188 12.59 21.84 -5.61
C ARG A 188 13.98 21.38 -6.03
N LEU A 189 14.89 21.22 -5.07
CA LEU A 189 16.23 20.71 -5.33
C LEU A 189 16.17 19.30 -5.94
N MET A 190 15.37 18.41 -5.37
CA MET A 190 15.23 17.04 -5.86
C MET A 190 14.52 16.93 -7.19
N GLN A 191 13.54 17.78 -7.47
CA GLN A 191 12.87 17.78 -8.76
C GLN A 191 13.86 18.04 -9.92
N GLY A 192 14.86 18.90 -9.70
CA GLY A 192 15.91 19.15 -10.70
C GLY A 192 16.83 17.95 -10.96
N THR A 193 17.19 17.21 -9.90
CA THR A 193 18.14 16.09 -10.00
C THR A 193 17.47 14.77 -10.38
N TRP A 194 16.27 14.49 -9.87
CA TRP A 194 15.54 13.24 -10.10
C TRP A 194 15.17 13.05 -11.58
N ASN A 195 14.83 14.13 -12.27
CA ASN A 195 14.43 14.11 -13.68
C ASN A 195 15.54 13.59 -14.63
N GLN A 196 16.77 13.45 -14.15
CA GLN A 196 17.89 12.90 -14.92
C GLN A 196 17.99 11.36 -14.82
N GLN A 197 17.27 10.74 -13.88
CA GLN A 197 17.27 9.29 -13.71
C GLN A 197 16.31 8.61 -14.70
N THR A 198 16.78 7.56 -15.38
CA THR A 198 15.95 6.74 -16.27
C THR A 198 15.70 5.37 -15.65
N GLY A 199 14.47 4.86 -15.79
CA GLY A 199 14.14 3.45 -15.45
C GLY A 199 13.82 3.14 -13.98
N GLY A 200 13.71 4.13 -13.10
CA GLY A 200 13.38 3.95 -11.67
C GLY A 200 12.04 4.56 -11.25
N ALA A 201 11.82 4.65 -9.93
CA ALA A 201 10.70 5.38 -9.36
C ALA A 201 10.66 6.85 -9.84
N LYS A 202 9.46 7.42 -9.87
CA LYS A 202 9.22 8.79 -10.31
C LYS A 202 8.97 9.68 -9.10
N PHE A 203 9.66 10.81 -9.04
CA PHE A 203 9.38 11.86 -8.07
C PHE A 203 8.36 12.85 -8.64
N VAL A 204 7.31 13.10 -7.88
CA VAL A 204 6.13 13.86 -8.29
C VAL A 204 5.80 14.88 -7.21
N THR A 205 5.56 16.13 -7.59
CA THR A 205 5.38 17.23 -6.61
C THR A 205 3.94 17.74 -6.53
N SER A 206 3.03 17.20 -7.34
CA SER A 206 1.63 17.65 -7.34
C SER A 206 0.62 16.55 -7.66
N LEU A 207 -0.63 16.75 -7.23
CA LEU A 207 -1.74 15.86 -7.57
C LEU A 207 -2.01 15.82 -9.08
N ASN A 208 -1.82 16.94 -9.79
CA ASN A 208 -2.01 17.02 -11.22
C ASN A 208 -1.01 16.12 -11.97
N GLU A 209 0.23 16.04 -11.49
CA GLU A 209 1.23 15.10 -12.02
C GLU A 209 0.87 13.65 -11.73
N LEU A 210 0.39 13.32 -10.52
CA LEU A 210 -0.11 11.97 -10.21
C LEU A 210 -1.28 11.58 -11.12
N GLU A 211 -2.18 12.50 -11.44
CA GLU A 211 -3.29 12.28 -12.36
C GLU A 211 -2.80 12.07 -13.80
N LYS A 212 -1.87 12.90 -14.29
CA LYS A 212 -1.24 12.73 -15.62
C LYS A 212 -0.54 11.38 -15.77
N LEU A 213 0.05 10.86 -14.69
CA LEU A 213 0.67 9.53 -14.66
C LEU A 213 -0.36 8.39 -14.50
N SER A 214 -1.67 8.69 -14.43
CA SER A 214 -2.73 7.72 -14.16
C SER A 214 -2.54 6.94 -12.84
N VAL A 215 -1.80 7.52 -11.90
CA VAL A 215 -1.54 6.93 -10.58
C VAL A 215 -2.77 7.10 -9.69
N ILE A 216 -3.45 8.22 -9.80
CA ILE A 216 -4.72 8.50 -9.12
C ILE A 216 -5.81 8.84 -10.14
N SER A 217 -7.06 8.67 -9.72
CA SER A 217 -8.21 9.18 -10.47
C SER A 217 -8.93 10.20 -9.60
N MET A 218 -9.07 11.43 -10.11
CA MET A 218 -9.88 12.46 -9.46
C MET A 218 -11.38 12.26 -9.68
N GLN A 219 -11.76 11.32 -10.55
CA GLN A 219 -13.16 11.00 -10.79
C GLN A 219 -13.77 10.26 -9.61
N LYS A 220 -14.98 10.68 -9.19
CA LYS A 220 -15.73 10.01 -8.13
C LYS A 220 -15.97 8.55 -8.52
N ARG A 221 -15.35 7.63 -7.77
CA ARG A 221 -15.52 6.19 -8.01
C ARG A 221 -17.01 5.83 -7.95
N PRO A 222 -17.57 5.20 -9.00
CA PRO A 222 -18.96 4.78 -8.98
C PRO A 222 -19.22 3.83 -7.80
N ASN A 223 -20.41 3.93 -7.21
CA ASN A 223 -20.80 3.06 -6.10
C ASN A 223 -20.88 1.58 -6.56
N PRO A 224 -20.83 0.59 -5.65
CA PRO A 224 -20.78 -0.82 -6.02
C PRO A 224 -21.90 -1.27 -6.96
N LYS A 225 -23.12 -0.71 -6.82
CA LYS A 225 -24.25 -1.00 -7.70
C LYS A 225 -24.01 -0.45 -9.11
N GLN A 226 -23.52 0.79 -9.22
CA GLN A 226 -23.16 1.41 -10.50
C GLN A 226 -22.03 0.66 -11.20
N ARG A 227 -21.02 0.20 -10.46
CA ARG A 227 -19.94 -0.64 -11.03
C ARG A 227 -20.47 -1.99 -11.51
N LYS A 228 -21.34 -2.64 -10.73
CA LYS A 228 -21.99 -3.89 -11.14
C LYS A 228 -22.81 -3.70 -12.41
N LYS A 229 -23.59 -2.61 -12.51
CA LYS A 229 -24.38 -2.26 -13.70
C LYS A 229 -23.48 -2.02 -14.92
N ARG A 230 -22.42 -1.20 -14.78
CA ARG A 230 -21.45 -0.95 -15.86
C ARG A 230 -20.76 -2.24 -16.34
N ARG A 231 -20.41 -3.15 -15.43
CA ARG A 231 -19.79 -4.43 -15.80
C ARG A 231 -20.75 -5.33 -16.59
N LEU A 232 -22.03 -5.34 -16.23
CA LEU A 232 -23.06 -6.08 -16.98
C LEU A 232 -23.27 -5.46 -18.37
N GLN A 233 -23.38 -4.14 -18.45
CA GLN A 233 -23.52 -3.43 -19.73
C GLN A 233 -22.33 -3.64 -20.67
N LEU A 234 -21.10 -3.69 -20.16
CA LEU A 234 -19.91 -3.98 -20.97
C LEU A 234 -19.82 -5.45 -21.43
N GLN A 235 -20.49 -6.37 -20.72
CA GLN A 235 -20.60 -7.77 -21.13
C GLN A 235 -21.66 -7.95 -22.22
N ASP A 236 -22.75 -7.18 -22.17
CA ASP A 236 -23.81 -7.20 -23.19
C ASP A 236 -23.39 -6.57 -24.53
N VAL A 237 -22.33 -5.76 -24.55
CA VAL A 237 -21.81 -5.11 -25.77
C VAL A 237 -20.81 -6.00 -26.54
N LYS A 238 -20.31 -7.10 -25.96
CA LYS A 238 -19.43 -8.03 -26.68
C LYS A 238 -20.23 -9.11 -27.44
N VAL A 239 -20.34 -8.86 -28.75
CA VAL A 239 -20.61 -9.77 -29.89
C VAL A 239 -22.07 -9.83 -30.41
N PRO A 240 -22.38 -9.18 -31.55
CA PRO A 240 -23.29 -9.75 -32.53
C PRO A 240 -22.57 -10.94 -33.18
N VAL A 241 -23.03 -12.16 -32.89
CA VAL A 241 -22.54 -13.36 -33.55
C VAL A 241 -22.99 -13.29 -35.01
N THR A 242 -22.07 -13.00 -35.93
CA THR A 242 -22.27 -13.27 -37.35
C THR A 242 -22.43 -14.77 -37.53
N LYS A 243 -23.65 -15.20 -37.84
CA LYS A 243 -23.97 -16.61 -38.12
C LYS A 243 -23.20 -17.05 -39.37
N PRO A 244 -22.39 -18.13 -39.31
CA PRO A 244 -21.93 -18.77 -40.53
C PRO A 244 -23.06 -19.58 -41.14
N ASN A 245 -23.05 -19.59 -42.48
CA ASN A 245 -24.06 -20.19 -43.34
C ASN A 245 -24.12 -21.72 -43.16
N LYS A 246 -25.34 -22.27 -43.19
CA LYS A 246 -25.61 -23.71 -43.16
C LYS A 246 -25.04 -24.39 -44.41
N GLN A 247 -24.19 -25.41 -44.23
CA GLN A 247 -24.10 -26.53 -45.16
C GLN A 247 -24.19 -27.85 -44.39
N GLN A 248 -25.07 -28.73 -44.90
CA GLN A 248 -25.32 -30.08 -44.44
C GLN A 248 -24.18 -31.03 -44.86
N LYS A 249 -23.79 -31.95 -43.97
CA LYS A 249 -23.74 -33.40 -44.27
C LYS A 249 -23.33 -34.26 -43.07
N ASP A 250 -24.26 -35.15 -42.74
CA ASP A 250 -24.21 -36.53 -42.26
C ASP A 250 -23.00 -37.17 -41.54
N SER A 251 -23.41 -37.82 -40.44
CA SER A 251 -23.15 -39.19 -39.95
C SER A 251 -21.93 -39.55 -39.06
N SER A 252 -22.33 -40.02 -37.86
CA SER A 252 -21.79 -41.12 -37.05
C SER A 252 -20.49 -40.94 -36.25
N SER A 253 -20.64 -40.81 -34.92
CA SER A 253 -20.28 -41.85 -33.94
C SER A 253 -20.41 -41.31 -32.52
N GLY A 254 -21.08 -42.08 -31.67
CA GLY A 254 -21.47 -41.68 -30.31
C GLY A 254 -20.28 -41.64 -29.36
N THR A 255 -20.11 -40.52 -28.67
CA THR A 255 -19.31 -40.42 -27.45
C THR A 255 -20.15 -39.71 -26.39
N GLN A 256 -20.32 -40.36 -25.24
CA GLN A 256 -21.13 -39.85 -24.13
C GLN A 256 -20.52 -38.56 -23.54
N PRO A 257 -21.33 -37.54 -23.23
CA PRO A 257 -20.84 -36.33 -22.58
C PRO A 257 -20.65 -36.56 -21.08
N THR A 258 -19.40 -36.43 -20.63
CA THR A 258 -19.06 -36.29 -19.21
C THR A 258 -19.60 -34.95 -18.70
N THR A 259 -20.42 -35.01 -17.66
CA THR A 259 -20.99 -33.87 -16.97
C THR A 259 -19.89 -33.03 -16.30
N PRO A 260 -19.88 -31.69 -16.45
CA PRO A 260 -18.96 -30.86 -15.68
C PRO A 260 -19.43 -30.84 -14.23
N ASN A 261 -18.61 -31.46 -13.38
CA ASN A 261 -18.80 -31.56 -11.94
C ASN A 261 -18.72 -30.17 -11.29
N ASN A 262 -19.87 -29.51 -11.21
CA ASN A 262 -20.01 -28.16 -10.69
C ASN A 262 -20.05 -28.20 -9.16
N SER A 263 -18.93 -28.58 -8.54
CA SER A 263 -18.78 -28.52 -7.09
C SER A 263 -18.67 -27.04 -6.68
N LYS A 264 -19.83 -26.46 -6.35
CA LYS A 264 -19.92 -25.19 -5.62
C LYS A 264 -19.18 -25.36 -4.29
N LYS A 265 -17.87 -25.08 -4.25
CA LYS A 265 -17.14 -24.84 -3.01
C LYS A 265 -17.85 -23.71 -2.29
N LYS A 266 -18.68 -24.05 -1.30
CA LYS A 266 -19.31 -23.08 -0.40
C LYS A 266 -18.18 -22.24 0.18
N SER A 267 -18.23 -20.95 -0.08
CA SER A 267 -17.35 -19.96 0.54
C SER A 267 -17.32 -20.19 2.05
N ARG A 268 -16.13 -20.34 2.64
CA ARG A 268 -15.90 -20.47 4.10
C ARG A 268 -16.48 -19.31 4.93
N TYR A 269 -17.02 -18.27 4.29
CA TYR A 269 -17.54 -17.05 4.91
C TYR A 269 -19.06 -16.91 4.81
N ARG A 270 -19.77 -18.01 4.54
CA ARG A 270 -21.23 -18.05 4.56
C ARG A 270 -21.73 -19.17 5.49
N ASP A 271 -22.73 -18.85 6.29
CA ASP A 271 -23.42 -19.83 7.12
C ASP A 271 -24.27 -20.78 6.26
N GLY A 272 -24.86 -21.80 6.90
CA GLY A 272 -25.75 -22.76 6.26
C GLY A 272 -27.00 -22.13 5.61
N LYS A 273 -27.34 -20.88 5.95
CA LYS A 273 -28.44 -20.09 5.37
C LYS A 273 -27.96 -19.13 4.26
N GLY A 274 -26.68 -19.19 3.89
CA GLY A 274 -26.07 -18.34 2.88
C GLY A 274 -25.79 -16.90 3.33
N LYS A 275 -26.00 -16.58 4.60
CA LYS A 275 -25.70 -15.28 5.23
C LYS A 275 -24.21 -15.19 5.50
N ARG A 276 -23.65 -13.99 5.28
CA ARG A 276 -22.21 -13.75 5.32
C ARG A 276 -21.74 -13.61 6.78
N THR A 277 -20.80 -14.43 7.22
CA THR A 277 -20.35 -14.47 8.63
C THR A 277 -19.25 -13.47 8.95
N LYS A 278 -18.59 -12.90 7.95
CA LYS A 278 -17.61 -11.80 8.10
C LYS A 278 -17.76 -10.79 6.95
N LYS A 279 -17.64 -9.49 7.24
CA LYS A 279 -17.48 -8.43 6.23
C LYS A 279 -16.13 -8.65 5.53
N ARG A 280 -16.10 -8.72 4.19
CA ARG A 280 -14.85 -8.46 3.45
C ARG A 280 -14.87 -7.00 3.02
N PHE A 281 -13.70 -6.36 3.07
CA PHE A 281 -13.38 -5.23 2.23
C PHE A 281 -13.34 -5.67 0.75
#